data_AF-A0AAV2Q4S1-F1
#
_entry.id   AF-A0AAV2Q4S1-F1
#
_cell.length_a   1.000
_cell.length_b   1.000
_cell.length_c   1.000
_cell.angle_alpha   90.00
_cell.angle_beta   90.00
_cell.angle_gamma   90.00
#
_symmetry.space_group_name_H-M   'P 1'
#
loop_
_entity.id
_entity.type
_entity.pdbx_description
1 polymer ?
#
loop_
_entity_poly.entity_id
_entity_poly.type
_entity_poly.pdbx_seq_one_letter_code
_entity_poly.pdbx_strand_id
1 'polypeptide(L)'
;QSLYERGCDNGVLPRIPLAAELCYSLAVGLAFHISVVEEHHMNPSYRTFLNSVTGGRYSAINRQLLEPWGLHSGLNFTDTWPDYDLRYVSQPMKDLLMQRDLLVVSPDTLQ
;
A
#
# COMPACT_ATOMS: atom_id res chain seq x y z
N GLN A 1 9.65 26.60 -13.06
CA GLN A 1 9.50 25.82 -14.30
C GLN A 1 9.56 24.33 -13.97
N SER A 2 8.56 23.57 -14.39
CA SER A 2 8.57 22.10 -14.28
C SER A 2 9.49 21.47 -15.34
N LEU A 3 9.92 20.21 -15.12
CA LEU A 3 10.72 19.48 -16.13
C LEU A 3 9.96 19.33 -17.46
N TYR A 4 8.64 19.18 -17.37
CA TYR A 4 7.74 19.10 -18.52
C TYR A 4 7.74 20.40 -19.35
N GLU A 5 7.64 21.56 -18.69
CA GLU A 5 7.71 22.87 -19.37
C GLU A 5 9.04 23.06 -20.09
N ARG A 6 10.15 22.71 -19.44
CA ARG A 6 11.48 22.76 -20.07
C ARG A 6 11.58 21.83 -21.29
N GLY A 7 10.94 20.67 -21.24
CA GLY A 7 10.87 19.74 -22.38
C GLY A 7 10.02 20.27 -23.54
N CYS A 8 8.97 21.03 -23.24
CA CYS A 8 8.16 21.73 -24.25
C CYS A 8 8.95 22.88 -24.89
N ASP A 9 9.64 23.67 -24.07
CA ASP A 9 10.43 24.82 -24.54
C ASP A 9 11.59 24.38 -25.45
N ASN A 10 12.16 23.19 -25.19
CA ASN A 10 13.19 22.58 -26.03
C ASN A 10 12.66 21.83 -27.26
N GLY A 11 11.33 21.81 -27.49
CA GLY A 11 10.70 21.12 -28.63
C GLY A 11 10.73 19.59 -28.58
N VAL A 12 11.03 19.00 -27.42
CA VAL A 12 11.11 17.53 -27.23
C VAL A 12 9.74 16.94 -26.89
N LEU A 13 8.90 17.68 -26.18
CA LEU A 13 7.57 17.24 -25.74
C LEU A 13 6.45 18.11 -26.32
N PRO A 14 5.28 17.53 -26.66
CA PRO A 14 4.12 18.29 -27.08
C PRO A 14 3.49 19.04 -25.89
N ARG A 15 2.96 20.24 -26.13
CA ARG A 15 2.26 21.05 -25.13
C ARG A 15 0.80 20.60 -25.00
N ILE A 16 0.47 19.96 -23.90
CA ILE A 16 -0.84 19.43 -23.55
C ILE A 16 -1.39 20.30 -22.41
N PRO A 17 -2.67 20.73 -22.46
CA PRO A 17 -3.26 21.47 -21.35
C PRO A 17 -3.28 20.63 -20.07
N LEU A 18 -3.03 21.26 -18.91
CA LEU A 18 -3.01 20.61 -17.58
C LEU A 18 -1.93 19.52 -17.39
N ALA A 19 -0.95 19.40 -18.28
CA ALA A 19 0.05 18.35 -18.16
C ALA A 19 0.97 18.51 -16.95
N ALA A 20 1.29 19.75 -16.54
CA ALA A 20 2.08 19.98 -15.33
C ALA A 20 1.33 19.52 -14.07
N GLU A 21 0.02 19.78 -14.01
CA GLU A 21 -0.89 19.37 -12.96
C GLU A 21 -1.07 17.85 -12.94
N LEU A 22 -1.18 17.21 -14.11
CA LEU A 22 -1.19 15.76 -14.22
C LEU A 22 0.11 15.14 -13.69
N CYS A 23 1.26 15.64 -14.12
CA CYS A 23 2.56 15.18 -13.62
C CYS A 23 2.68 15.37 -12.09
N TYR A 24 2.21 16.51 -11.57
CA TYR A 24 2.19 16.76 -10.13
C TYR A 24 1.28 15.77 -9.40
N SER A 25 0.06 15.55 -9.89
CA SER A 25 -0.89 14.61 -9.27
C SER A 25 -0.36 13.17 -9.25
N LEU A 26 0.31 12.74 -10.33
CA LEU A 26 0.96 11.44 -10.42
C LEU A 26 2.12 11.33 -9.43
N ALA A 27 2.97 12.36 -9.34
CA ALA A 27 4.09 12.37 -8.40
C ALA A 27 3.61 12.29 -6.95
N VAL A 28 2.58 13.08 -6.59
CA VAL A 28 1.97 13.05 -5.26
C VAL A 28 1.30 11.70 -4.98
N GLY A 29 0.57 11.15 -5.95
CA GLY A 29 -0.05 9.83 -5.83
C GLY A 29 0.97 8.71 -5.60
N LEU A 30 2.10 8.76 -6.31
CA LEU A 30 3.19 7.80 -6.13
C LEU A 30 3.87 7.94 -4.75
N ALA A 31 4.19 9.17 -4.34
CA ALA A 31 4.77 9.43 -3.02
C ALA A 31 3.83 8.97 -1.89
N PHE A 32 2.53 9.16 -2.08
CA PHE A 32 1.51 8.68 -1.16
C PHE A 32 1.44 7.16 -1.12
N HIS A 33 1.46 6.49 -2.29
CA HIS A 33 1.48 5.04 -2.38
C HIS A 33 2.67 4.44 -1.62
N ILE A 34 3.88 4.97 -1.83
CA ILE A 34 5.09 4.55 -1.11
C ILE A 34 4.91 4.77 0.40
N SER A 35 4.36 5.91 0.80
CA SER A 35 4.11 6.23 2.22
C SER A 35 3.06 5.33 2.89
N VAL A 36 2.09 4.81 2.12
CA VAL A 36 1.08 3.86 2.61
C VAL A 36 1.70 2.48 2.82
N VAL A 37 2.56 2.07 1.89
CA VAL A 37 3.31 0.81 1.93
C VAL A 37 4.34 0.84 3.06
N GLU A 38 5.23 1.84 3.05
CA GLU A 38 6.26 2.07 4.07
C GLU A 38 5.83 3.15 5.06
N GLU A 39 4.88 2.78 5.91
CA GLU A 39 4.25 3.70 6.85
C GLU A 39 5.23 4.36 7.85
N HIS A 40 6.40 3.78 8.07
CA HIS A 40 7.43 4.33 8.96
C HIS A 40 8.02 5.66 8.47
N HIS A 41 7.95 5.96 7.16
CA HIS A 41 8.37 7.24 6.60
C HIS A 41 7.30 8.34 6.76
N MET A 42 6.08 7.99 7.17
CA MET A 42 4.95 8.90 7.24
C MET A 42 4.78 9.51 8.63
N ASN A 43 4.48 10.81 8.69
CA ASN A 43 4.19 11.50 9.95
C ASN A 43 2.99 10.83 10.67
N PRO A 44 3.11 10.46 11.96
CA PRO A 44 2.04 9.81 12.73
C PRO A 44 0.66 10.45 12.64
N SER A 45 0.60 11.78 12.66
CA SER A 45 -0.67 12.52 12.58
C SER A 45 -1.41 12.27 11.27
N TYR A 46 -0.66 12.13 10.18
CA TYR A 46 -1.21 11.87 8.86
C TYR A 46 -1.74 10.44 8.76
N ARG A 47 -1.10 9.48 9.42
CA ARG A 47 -1.57 8.08 9.50
C ARG A 47 -2.91 7.98 10.23
N THR A 48 -3.06 8.70 11.34
CA THR A 48 -4.33 8.79 12.06
C THR A 48 -5.43 9.39 11.19
N PHE A 49 -5.12 10.43 10.42
CA PHE A 49 -6.04 11.03 9.46
C PHE A 49 -6.44 10.04 8.35
N LEU A 50 -5.48 9.33 7.76
CA LEU A 50 -5.80 8.33 6.73
C LEU A 50 -6.65 7.19 7.29
N ASN A 51 -6.35 6.76 8.51
CA ASN A 51 -7.15 5.73 9.15
C ASN A 51 -8.58 6.22 9.45
N SER A 52 -8.77 7.48 9.85
CA SER A 52 -10.11 8.04 10.09
C SER A 52 -10.92 8.18 8.79
N VAL A 53 -10.30 8.67 7.71
CA VAL A 53 -10.95 8.82 6.40
C VAL A 53 -11.29 7.47 5.78
N THR A 54 -10.48 6.44 6.02
CA THR A 54 -10.71 5.07 5.49
C THR A 54 -11.56 4.19 6.41
N GLY A 55 -12.02 4.72 7.54
CA GLY A 55 -12.84 3.96 8.50
C GLY A 55 -12.11 2.76 9.10
N GLY A 56 -10.82 2.90 9.39
CA GLY A 56 -10.00 1.82 9.99
C GLY A 56 -9.35 0.88 8.98
N ARG A 57 -9.71 0.96 7.69
CA ARG A 57 -9.21 0.02 6.66
C ARG A 57 -7.72 0.19 6.38
N TYR A 58 -7.18 1.39 6.55
CA TYR A 58 -5.75 1.65 6.39
C TYR A 58 -4.89 0.81 7.33
N SER A 59 -5.31 0.67 8.59
CA SER A 59 -4.61 -0.17 9.57
C SER A 59 -4.81 -1.67 9.36
N ALA A 60 -5.86 -2.08 8.63
CA ALA A 60 -6.15 -3.49 8.35
C ALA A 60 -5.34 -4.08 7.18
N ILE A 61 -4.57 -3.27 6.46
CA ILE A 61 -3.71 -3.75 5.37
C ILE A 61 -2.63 -4.66 5.96
N ASN A 62 -2.53 -5.88 5.45
CA ASN A 62 -1.48 -6.81 5.85
C ASN A 62 -0.13 -6.40 5.26
N ARG A 63 0.61 -5.58 6.00
CA ARG A 63 1.96 -5.13 5.66
C ARG A 63 3.04 -6.18 5.95
N GLN A 64 2.74 -7.21 6.75
CA GLN A 64 3.67 -8.30 7.04
C GLN A 64 3.99 -9.12 5.79
N LEU A 65 3.05 -9.19 4.85
CA LEU A 65 3.29 -9.82 3.55
C LEU A 65 4.32 -9.06 2.71
N LEU A 66 4.59 -7.79 3.04
CA LEU A 66 5.53 -6.97 2.29
C LEU A 66 7.00 -7.13 2.75
N GLU A 67 7.22 -7.71 3.93
CA GLU A 67 8.55 -7.93 4.52
C GLU A 67 9.51 -8.78 3.65
N PRO A 68 9.09 -9.84 2.93
CA PRO A 68 9.99 -10.63 2.08
C PRO A 68 10.65 -9.84 0.95
N TRP A 69 10.07 -8.69 0.55
CA TRP A 69 10.68 -7.81 -0.45
C TRP A 69 11.76 -6.88 0.15
N GLY A 70 12.07 -7.02 1.45
CA GLY A 70 13.02 -6.17 2.17
C GLY A 70 12.44 -4.81 2.57
N LEU A 71 11.12 -4.64 2.46
CA LEU A 71 10.43 -3.44 2.92
C LEU A 71 10.06 -3.60 4.39
N HIS A 72 10.50 -2.69 5.26
CA HIS A 72 10.16 -2.66 6.69
C HIS A 72 8.74 -2.12 6.95
N SER A 73 7.76 -2.66 6.22
CA SER A 73 6.38 -2.19 6.20
C SER A 73 5.62 -2.61 7.46
N GLY A 74 6.01 -3.72 8.08
CA GLY A 74 5.37 -4.31 9.26
C GLY A 74 5.82 -3.76 10.61
N LEU A 75 6.81 -2.85 10.65
CA LEU A 75 7.40 -2.34 11.92
C LEU A 75 6.38 -1.80 12.92
N ASN A 76 5.38 -1.04 12.44
CA ASN A 76 4.34 -0.44 13.26
C ASN A 76 3.07 -1.33 13.36
N PHE A 77 3.08 -2.51 12.73
CA PHE A 77 1.93 -3.37 12.45
C PHE A 77 2.26 -4.85 12.70
N THR A 78 2.88 -5.14 13.84
CA THR A 78 3.37 -6.48 14.19
C THR A 78 2.25 -7.50 14.38
N ASP A 79 1.08 -7.06 14.88
CA ASP A 79 -0.04 -7.94 15.24
C ASP A 79 -1.19 -7.94 14.21
N THR A 80 -1.06 -7.23 13.09
CA THR A 80 -2.15 -7.14 12.11
C THR A 80 -2.08 -8.25 11.08
N TRP A 81 -2.79 -9.34 11.35
CA TRP A 81 -3.11 -10.39 10.40
C TRP A 81 -4.63 -10.44 10.19
N PRO A 82 -5.13 -10.12 8.99
CA PRO A 82 -6.54 -10.30 8.66
C PRO A 82 -6.94 -11.77 8.75
N ASP A 83 -8.20 -12.03 9.09
CA ASP A 83 -8.79 -13.35 8.92
C ASP A 83 -8.98 -13.63 7.42
N TYR A 84 -8.35 -14.68 6.92
CA TYR A 84 -8.32 -15.02 5.51
C TYR A 84 -9.27 -16.18 5.21
N ASP A 85 -10.21 -15.96 4.30
CA ASP A 85 -11.03 -17.05 3.77
C ASP A 85 -10.20 -17.96 2.84
N LEU A 86 -9.87 -19.15 3.36
CA LEU A 86 -9.04 -20.14 2.67
C LEU A 86 -9.60 -20.60 1.32
N ARG A 87 -10.88 -20.36 1.03
CA ARG A 87 -11.48 -20.68 -0.28
C ARG A 87 -10.91 -19.81 -1.40
N TYR A 88 -10.49 -18.59 -1.08
CA TYR A 88 -10.01 -17.59 -2.06
C TYR A 88 -8.50 -17.34 -2.00
N VAL A 89 -7.77 -18.09 -1.17
CA VAL A 89 -6.31 -17.94 -0.99
C VAL A 89 -5.57 -18.94 -1.90
N SER A 90 -4.43 -18.52 -2.48
CA SER A 90 -3.58 -19.40 -3.30
C SER A 90 -2.91 -20.48 -2.44
N GLN A 91 -2.64 -21.66 -3.01
CA GLN A 91 -2.02 -22.77 -2.25
C GLN A 91 -0.72 -22.37 -1.54
N PRO A 92 0.22 -21.63 -2.18
CA PRO A 92 1.45 -21.20 -1.50
C PRO A 92 1.19 -20.31 -0.27
N MET A 93 0.13 -19.49 -0.32
CA MET A 93 -0.24 -18.64 0.82
C MET A 93 -0.91 -19.46 1.92
N LYS A 94 -1.69 -20.50 1.59
CA LYS A 94 -2.25 -21.42 2.60
C LYS A 94 -1.13 -22.14 3.35
N ASP A 95 -0.12 -22.63 2.65
CA ASP A 95 1.04 -23.28 3.24
C ASP A 95 1.78 -22.33 4.19
N LEU A 96 1.94 -21.06 3.81
CA LEU A 96 2.56 -20.02 4.64
C LEU A 96 1.73 -19.73 5.90
N LEU A 97 0.41 -19.61 5.77
CA LEU A 97 -0.49 -19.37 6.90
C LEU A 97 -0.51 -20.56 7.89
N MET A 98 -0.47 -21.80 7.37
CA MET A 98 -0.34 -23.02 8.17
C MET A 98 1.00 -23.09 8.90
N GLN A 99 2.10 -22.72 8.24
CA GLN A 99 3.44 -22.75 8.83
C GLN A 99 3.61 -21.75 9.98
N ARG A 100 2.86 -20.64 9.98
CA ARG A 100 2.93 -19.61 11.02
C ARG A 100 1.94 -19.81 12.17
N ASP A 101 1.16 -20.90 12.19
CA ASP A 101 0.08 -21.14 13.16
C ASP A 101 -0.93 -19.97 13.26
N LEU A 102 -1.08 -19.17 12.19
CA LEU A 102 -1.95 -17.97 12.16
C LEU A 102 -3.40 -18.28 11.77
N LEU A 103 -3.73 -19.56 11.60
CA LEU A 103 -5.09 -19.98 11.30
C LEU A 103 -5.92 -19.96 12.57
N VAL A 104 -6.68 -18.89 12.79
CA VAL A 104 -7.95 -19.00 13.50
C VAL A 104 -8.91 -19.65 12.50
N VAL A 105 -8.93 -20.99 12.45
CA VAL A 105 -9.92 -21.71 11.63
C VAL A 105 -11.28 -21.41 12.21
N SER A 106 -12.00 -20.45 11.62
CA SER A 106 -13.42 -20.30 11.90
C SER A 106 -14.10 -21.59 11.44
N PRO A 107 -14.79 -22.32 12.33
CA PRO A 107 -15.31 -23.67 12.06
C PRO A 107 -16.29 -23.73 10.88
N ASP A 108 -16.78 -22.58 10.40
CA ASP A 108 -17.74 -22.44 9.31
C ASP A 108 -17.11 -22.58 7.90
N THR A 109 -15.78 -22.68 7.78
CA THR A 109 -15.07 -22.74 6.48
C THR A 109 -14.72 -24.15 5.99
N LEU A 110 -15.10 -25.21 6.73
CA LEU A 110 -14.84 -26.63 6.40
C LEU A 110 -16.07 -27.40 5.87
N GLN A 111 -17.09 -26.70 5.37
CA GLN A 111 -18.18 -27.28 4.58
C GLN A 111 -18.11 -26.82 3.13
#